data_AF-A0A523WC91-F1
#
_entry.id   AF-A0A523WC91-F1
#
_cell.length_a   1.000
_cell.length_b   1.000
_cell.length_c   1.000
_cell.angle_alpha   90.00
_cell.angle_beta   90.00
_cell.angle_gamma   90.00
#
_symmetry.space_group_name_H-M   'P 1'
#
loop_
_entity.id
_entity.type
_entity.pdbx_description
1 polymer ?
#
loop_
_entity_poly.entity_id
_entity_poly.type
_entity_poly.pdbx_seq_one_letter_code
_entity_poly.pdbx_strand_id
1 'polypeptide(L)'
;MDMTSLLRETKERDASDLHIIAGVAPGFRINGELAPMDETKLTPEMTRSLVYQLLTEEQKKTFEEKGYLDFSFSFSGVGRFRVNAHLQRGSVAAACRLLPISPPSFSELGLPELILDLALKPKGLVLVTGPTGSGKSTTLAAMIDHINENRSIHIITIEDPIEYLHPHKKAMVEQIELGADTPSFALALKYAMRQDPDVILIGEMRDLETIATAITAAETGHLVLSTLHTRDAPQTVNRAIDVFPAHQQTQIRVQLASSLQAIIAQTLLPRKDGKGRVAAVEILINTTAVANVIRSGKAHQLHTYMQTGAQYGMKIMDDSLKELMQEDIVFPEEALGRINGMKSFRSG
;
A
#
# COMPACT_ATOMS: atom_id res chain seq x y z
N MET A 1 -23.77 -26.84 -4.70
CA MET A 1 -22.71 -25.99 -4.12
C MET A 1 -22.70 -24.69 -4.89
N ASP A 2 -22.66 -23.57 -4.19
CA ASP A 2 -22.82 -22.22 -4.75
C ASP A 2 -21.67 -21.34 -4.28
N MET A 3 -21.13 -20.49 -5.17
CA MET A 3 -19.91 -19.72 -4.87
C MET A 3 -20.16 -18.69 -3.77
N THR A 4 -21.33 -18.06 -3.79
CA THR A 4 -21.75 -17.09 -2.77
C THR A 4 -21.77 -17.72 -1.37
N SER A 5 -22.24 -18.96 -1.26
CA SER A 5 -22.24 -19.70 0.02
C SER A 5 -20.81 -19.97 0.53
N LEU A 6 -19.89 -20.36 -0.36
CA LEU A 6 -18.48 -20.60 0.01
C LEU A 6 -17.78 -19.33 0.49
N LEU A 7 -18.06 -18.18 -0.15
CA LEU A 7 -17.49 -16.90 0.26
C LEU A 7 -17.97 -16.46 1.65
N ARG A 8 -19.25 -16.69 1.96
CA ARG A 8 -19.79 -16.43 3.29
C ARG A 8 -19.13 -17.30 4.34
N GLU A 9 -18.99 -18.59 4.05
CA GLU A 9 -18.29 -19.56 4.90
C GLU A 9 -16.83 -19.13 5.17
N THR A 10 -16.13 -18.55 4.18
CA THR A 10 -14.78 -18.00 4.36
C THR A 10 -14.72 -17.00 5.50
N LYS A 11 -15.70 -16.10 5.58
CA LYS A 11 -15.79 -15.11 6.65
C LYS A 11 -16.23 -15.74 7.98
N GLU A 12 -17.24 -16.60 7.96
CA GLU A 12 -17.77 -17.23 9.18
C GLU A 12 -16.72 -18.12 9.89
N ARG A 13 -15.77 -18.66 9.13
CA ARG A 13 -14.64 -19.44 9.65
C ARG A 13 -13.39 -18.60 9.98
N ASP A 14 -13.46 -17.27 9.88
CA ASP A 14 -12.31 -16.36 9.99
C ASP A 14 -11.11 -16.81 9.10
N ALA A 15 -11.42 -17.32 7.90
CA ALA A 15 -10.42 -17.78 6.95
C ALA A 15 -9.84 -16.61 6.15
N SER A 16 -8.52 -16.61 5.94
CA SER A 16 -7.83 -15.59 5.14
C SER A 16 -8.04 -15.78 3.63
N ASP A 17 -8.11 -17.05 3.19
CA ASP A 17 -8.21 -17.40 1.78
C ASP A 17 -9.17 -18.59 1.58
N LEU A 18 -9.89 -18.58 0.47
CA LEU A 18 -10.67 -19.70 -0.08
C LEU A 18 -10.00 -20.19 -1.38
N HIS A 19 -9.79 -21.50 -1.48
CA HIS A 19 -9.19 -22.15 -2.63
C HIS A 19 -10.20 -23.10 -3.30
N ILE A 20 -10.37 -22.91 -4.61
CA ILE A 20 -11.25 -23.71 -5.47
C ILE A 20 -10.37 -24.46 -6.47
N ILE A 21 -10.22 -25.77 -6.29
CA ILE A 21 -9.32 -26.63 -7.08
C ILE A 21 -10.00 -27.97 -7.37
N ALA A 22 -9.92 -28.44 -8.62
CA ALA A 22 -10.48 -29.72 -9.02
C ALA A 22 -9.71 -30.89 -8.37
N GLY A 23 -10.44 -31.93 -7.93
CA GLY A 23 -9.91 -33.14 -7.31
C GLY A 23 -9.85 -33.10 -5.77
N VAL A 24 -10.10 -31.95 -5.16
CA VAL A 24 -10.13 -31.75 -3.70
C VAL A 24 -11.41 -30.99 -3.28
N ALA A 25 -11.75 -31.02 -1.99
CA ALA A 25 -12.81 -30.18 -1.46
C ALA A 25 -12.40 -28.69 -1.45
N PRO A 26 -13.35 -27.73 -1.41
CA PRO A 26 -13.02 -26.32 -1.19
C PRO A 26 -12.12 -26.17 0.04
N GLY A 27 -11.01 -25.46 -0.09
CA GLY A 27 -10.02 -25.31 0.98
C GLY A 27 -10.05 -23.92 1.58
N PHE A 28 -10.16 -23.82 2.90
CA PHE A 28 -10.08 -22.57 3.64
C PHE A 28 -8.72 -22.47 4.32
N ARG A 29 -8.06 -21.31 4.24
CA ARG A 29 -6.86 -21.04 5.02
C ARG A 29 -7.22 -20.39 6.34
N ILE A 30 -7.03 -21.09 7.45
CA ILE A 30 -7.34 -20.60 8.80
C ILE A 30 -6.04 -20.65 9.61
N ASN A 31 -5.64 -19.52 10.18
CA ASN A 31 -4.37 -19.40 10.93
C ASN A 31 -3.13 -19.89 10.16
N GLY A 32 -3.13 -19.72 8.83
CA GLY A 32 -2.03 -20.14 7.94
C GLY A 32 -2.13 -21.57 7.41
N GLU A 33 -2.97 -22.42 7.98
CA GLU A 33 -3.14 -23.82 7.59
C GLU A 33 -4.34 -24.02 6.67
N LEU A 34 -4.26 -24.96 5.71
CA LEU A 34 -5.36 -25.29 4.81
C LEU A 34 -6.25 -26.38 5.41
N ALA A 35 -7.53 -26.06 5.60
CA ALA A 35 -8.57 -26.97 6.06
C ALA A 35 -9.63 -27.17 4.97
N PRO A 36 -9.99 -28.43 4.62
CA PRO A 36 -11.08 -28.69 3.68
C PRO A 36 -12.44 -28.31 4.28
N MET A 37 -13.39 -27.89 3.45
CA MET A 37 -14.76 -27.61 3.86
C MET A 37 -15.45 -28.85 4.43
N ASP A 38 -15.35 -29.94 3.67
CA ASP A 38 -15.94 -31.25 3.88
C ASP A 38 -15.17 -32.30 3.03
N GLU A 39 -15.76 -33.47 2.79
CA GLU A 39 -15.16 -34.52 1.95
C GLU A 39 -15.57 -34.42 0.46
N THR A 40 -16.39 -33.43 0.08
CA THR A 40 -16.96 -33.32 -1.26
C THR A 40 -15.92 -32.76 -2.24
N LYS A 41 -15.32 -33.64 -3.04
CA LYS A 41 -14.33 -33.25 -4.05
C LYS A 41 -14.98 -32.50 -5.22
N LEU A 42 -14.36 -31.40 -5.63
CA LEU A 42 -14.78 -30.62 -6.78
C LEU A 42 -14.35 -31.30 -8.09
N THR A 43 -15.24 -31.41 -9.07
CA THR A 43 -14.89 -31.80 -10.44
C THR A 43 -14.45 -30.59 -11.28
N PRO A 44 -13.80 -30.77 -12.44
CA PRO A 44 -13.47 -29.68 -13.35
C PRO A 44 -14.69 -28.83 -13.78
N GLU A 45 -15.84 -29.47 -13.96
CA GLU A 45 -17.10 -28.79 -14.30
C GLU A 45 -17.59 -27.95 -13.12
N MET A 46 -17.48 -28.47 -11.89
CA MET A 46 -17.86 -27.75 -10.69
C MET A 46 -16.98 -26.52 -10.48
N THR A 47 -15.65 -26.65 -10.59
CA THR A 47 -14.76 -25.50 -10.39
C THR A 47 -14.99 -24.42 -11.46
N ARG A 48 -15.19 -24.82 -12.72
CA ARG A 48 -15.56 -23.88 -13.78
C ARG A 48 -16.87 -23.16 -13.44
N SER A 49 -17.91 -23.90 -13.05
CA SER A 49 -19.21 -23.32 -12.70
C SER A 49 -19.09 -22.32 -11.54
N LEU A 50 -18.36 -22.66 -10.48
CA LEU A 50 -18.17 -21.80 -9.31
C LEU A 50 -17.39 -20.52 -9.64
N VAL A 51 -16.26 -20.64 -10.34
CA VAL A 51 -15.41 -19.48 -10.64
C VAL A 51 -16.09 -18.53 -11.63
N TYR A 52 -16.81 -19.06 -12.63
CA TYR A 52 -17.51 -18.24 -13.62
C TYR A 52 -18.69 -17.45 -13.03
N GLN A 53 -19.21 -17.80 -11.86
CA GLN A 53 -20.20 -16.99 -11.14
C GLN A 53 -19.63 -15.66 -10.64
N LEU A 54 -18.29 -15.56 -10.50
CA LEU A 54 -17.62 -14.34 -10.06
C LEU A 54 -17.28 -13.38 -11.21
N LEU A 55 -17.27 -13.87 -12.45
CA LEU A 55 -16.75 -13.14 -13.59
C LEU A 55 -17.86 -12.38 -14.32
N THR A 56 -17.60 -11.13 -14.68
CA THR A 56 -18.39 -10.42 -15.69
C THR A 56 -18.18 -11.04 -17.08
N GLU A 57 -19.04 -10.73 -18.06
CA GLU A 57 -18.88 -11.25 -19.43
C GLU A 57 -17.54 -10.83 -20.08
N GLU A 58 -17.08 -9.61 -19.81
CA GLU A 58 -15.78 -9.12 -20.28
C GLU A 58 -14.60 -9.86 -19.61
N GLN A 59 -14.71 -10.10 -18.30
CA GLN A 59 -13.73 -10.88 -17.55
C GLN A 59 -13.69 -12.34 -18.00
N LYS A 60 -14.83 -12.95 -18.32
CA LYS A 60 -14.90 -14.31 -18.91
C LYS A 60 -14.13 -14.36 -20.22
N LYS A 61 -14.38 -13.42 -21.12
CA LYS A 61 -13.65 -13.35 -22.40
C LYS A 61 -12.15 -13.21 -22.17
N THR A 62 -11.74 -12.30 -21.28
CA THR A 62 -10.33 -12.09 -20.94
C THR A 62 -9.70 -13.35 -20.35
N PHE A 63 -10.41 -14.04 -19.45
CA PHE A 63 -9.96 -15.28 -18.83
C PHE A 63 -9.83 -16.42 -19.85
N GLU A 64 -10.79 -16.55 -20.78
CA GLU A 64 -10.75 -17.56 -21.84
C GLU A 64 -9.62 -17.31 -22.86
N GLU A 65 -9.29 -16.06 -23.13
CA GLU A 65 -8.17 -15.68 -23.99
C GLU A 65 -6.80 -15.86 -23.32
N LYS A 66 -6.66 -15.47 -22.05
CA LYS A 66 -5.36 -15.43 -21.35
C LYS A 66 -5.07 -16.66 -20.47
N GLY A 67 -6.11 -17.37 -20.03
CA GLY A 67 -6.02 -18.48 -19.08
C GLY A 67 -5.79 -18.07 -17.61
N TYR A 68 -5.78 -16.76 -17.31
CA TYR A 68 -5.70 -16.23 -15.95
C TYR A 68 -6.33 -14.83 -15.86
N LEU A 69 -6.75 -14.45 -14.67
CA LEU A 69 -7.31 -13.14 -14.37
C LEU A 69 -7.17 -12.81 -12.88
N ASP A 70 -6.68 -11.61 -12.57
CA ASP A 70 -6.74 -11.00 -11.24
C ASP A 70 -7.82 -9.92 -11.23
N PHE A 71 -8.68 -9.92 -10.22
CA PHE A 71 -9.71 -8.90 -10.03
C PHE A 71 -10.15 -8.84 -8.56
N SER A 72 -10.86 -7.77 -8.20
CA SER A 72 -11.54 -7.69 -6.91
C SER A 72 -13.05 -7.59 -7.10
N PHE A 73 -13.79 -8.04 -6.11
CA PHE A 73 -15.24 -7.81 -6.06
C PHE A 73 -15.72 -7.67 -4.62
N SER A 74 -16.84 -6.97 -4.45
CA SER A 74 -17.48 -6.77 -3.16
C SER A 74 -18.72 -7.65 -3.05
N PHE A 75 -18.80 -8.45 -1.99
CA PHE A 75 -19.97 -9.26 -1.70
C PHE A 75 -20.71 -8.72 -0.47
N SER A 76 -21.93 -8.23 -0.69
CA SER A 76 -22.75 -7.57 0.34
C SER A 76 -22.93 -8.44 1.59
N GLY A 77 -22.70 -7.85 2.76
CA GLY A 77 -22.77 -8.53 4.07
C GLY A 77 -21.56 -9.40 4.44
N VAL A 78 -20.69 -9.74 3.48
CA VAL A 78 -19.49 -10.55 3.72
C VAL A 78 -18.25 -9.65 3.71
N GLY A 79 -17.92 -9.05 2.58
CA GLY A 79 -16.71 -8.24 2.47
C GLY A 79 -16.20 -8.18 1.04
N ARG A 80 -15.01 -7.63 0.88
CA ARG A 80 -14.33 -7.55 -0.42
C ARG A 80 -13.39 -8.73 -0.57
N PHE A 81 -13.28 -9.28 -1.76
CA PHE A 81 -12.35 -10.35 -2.07
C PHE A 81 -11.43 -9.93 -3.20
N ARG A 82 -10.15 -10.27 -3.07
CA ARG A 82 -9.22 -10.30 -4.20
C ARG A 82 -9.17 -11.72 -4.74
N VAL A 83 -9.44 -11.89 -6.02
CA VAL A 83 -9.50 -13.19 -6.68
C VAL A 83 -8.42 -13.29 -7.73
N ASN A 84 -7.68 -14.39 -7.68
CA ASN A 84 -6.88 -14.86 -8.80
C ASN A 84 -7.58 -16.11 -9.36
N ALA A 85 -8.12 -16.01 -10.57
CA ALA A 85 -8.64 -17.14 -11.34
C ALA A 85 -7.58 -17.58 -12.36
N HIS A 86 -7.32 -18.88 -12.49
CA HIS A 86 -6.32 -19.41 -13.42
C HIS A 86 -6.67 -20.81 -13.93
N LEU A 87 -6.07 -21.20 -15.04
CA LEU A 87 -6.07 -22.57 -15.53
C LEU A 87 -4.92 -23.37 -14.91
N GLN A 88 -5.20 -24.59 -14.46
CA GLN A 88 -4.17 -25.54 -14.04
C GLN A 88 -4.55 -26.95 -14.47
N ARG A 89 -3.62 -27.62 -15.16
CA ARG A 89 -3.82 -28.98 -15.72
C ARG A 89 -5.11 -29.12 -16.54
N GLY A 90 -5.50 -28.08 -17.27
CA GLY A 90 -6.70 -28.06 -18.10
C GLY A 90 -8.02 -27.83 -17.34
N SER A 91 -7.98 -27.57 -16.02
CA SER A 91 -9.14 -27.24 -15.20
C SER A 91 -9.06 -25.81 -14.67
N VAL A 92 -10.21 -25.18 -14.46
CA VAL A 92 -10.30 -23.86 -13.82
C VAL A 92 -10.04 -23.99 -12.32
N ALA A 93 -9.30 -23.05 -11.76
CA ALA A 93 -9.05 -22.91 -10.34
C ALA A 93 -9.12 -21.43 -9.91
N ALA A 94 -9.32 -21.19 -8.62
CA ALA A 94 -9.26 -19.85 -8.06
C ALA A 94 -8.70 -19.82 -6.64
N ALA A 95 -8.01 -18.74 -6.30
CA ALA A 95 -7.69 -18.34 -4.93
C ALA A 95 -8.39 -17.02 -4.63
N CYS A 96 -9.25 -17.00 -3.62
CA CYS A 96 -10.02 -15.84 -3.20
C CYS A 96 -9.55 -15.42 -1.81
N ARG A 97 -8.91 -14.25 -1.71
CA ARG A 97 -8.47 -13.68 -0.43
C ARG A 97 -9.53 -12.73 0.10
N LEU A 98 -9.97 -12.93 1.34
CA LEU A 98 -10.82 -11.96 2.03
C LEU A 98 -9.98 -10.73 2.39
N LEU A 99 -10.43 -9.55 1.95
CA LEU A 99 -9.79 -8.28 2.25
C LEU A 99 -10.40 -7.67 3.53
N PRO A 100 -9.61 -6.98 4.36
CA PRO A 100 -10.12 -6.27 5.53
C PRO A 100 -11.17 -5.23 5.16
N ILE A 101 -12.21 -5.09 5.99
CA ILE A 101 -13.29 -4.11 5.75
C ILE A 101 -12.80 -2.69 6.08
N SER A 102 -12.07 -2.54 7.17
CA SER A 102 -11.56 -1.26 7.66
C SER A 102 -10.05 -1.33 7.90
N PRO A 103 -9.33 -0.21 7.73
CA PRO A 103 -7.94 -0.15 8.18
C PRO A 103 -7.85 -0.31 9.70
N PRO A 104 -6.72 -0.81 10.22
CA PRO A 104 -6.43 -0.70 11.65
C PRO A 104 -6.36 0.77 12.06
N SER A 105 -6.67 1.04 13.32
CA SER A 105 -6.50 2.37 13.90
C SER A 105 -5.02 2.76 13.92
N PHE A 106 -4.73 4.06 13.85
CA PHE A 106 -3.35 4.52 13.80
C PHE A 106 -2.55 4.12 15.06
N SER A 107 -3.19 4.07 16.23
CA SER A 107 -2.57 3.63 17.48
C SER A 107 -2.16 2.15 17.44
N GLU A 108 -2.92 1.29 16.77
CA GLU A 108 -2.58 -0.13 16.59
C GLU A 108 -1.35 -0.34 15.70
N LEU A 109 -1.02 0.62 14.84
CA LEU A 109 0.16 0.55 13.97
C LEU A 109 1.48 0.76 14.73
N GLY A 110 1.43 1.37 15.92
CA GLY A 110 2.63 1.74 16.68
C GLY A 110 3.54 2.72 15.94
N LEU A 111 2.96 3.54 15.06
CA LEU A 111 3.68 4.53 14.26
C LEU A 111 3.76 5.88 14.98
N PRO A 112 4.80 6.71 14.73
CA PRO A 112 4.91 8.03 15.34
C PRO A 112 3.72 8.95 14.98
N GLU A 113 3.16 9.65 15.97
CA GLU A 113 2.01 10.56 15.79
C GLU A 113 2.23 11.65 14.73
N LEU A 114 3.49 12.04 14.48
CA LEU A 114 3.86 12.97 13.40
C LEU A 114 3.29 12.57 12.03
N ILE A 115 3.08 11.28 11.76
CA ILE A 115 2.50 10.81 10.50
C ILE A 115 1.02 11.24 10.37
N LEU A 116 0.28 11.37 11.47
CA LEU A 116 -1.06 11.95 11.46
C LEU A 116 -1.03 13.45 11.14
N ASP A 117 -0.05 14.18 11.67
CA ASP A 117 0.14 15.59 11.33
C ASP A 117 0.46 15.79 9.84
N LEU A 118 1.18 14.83 9.23
CA LEU A 118 1.44 14.81 7.80
C LEU A 118 0.17 14.58 6.98
N ALA A 119 -0.74 13.73 7.48
CA ALA A 119 -2.04 13.49 6.85
C ALA A 119 -2.93 14.74 6.84
N LEU A 120 -2.77 15.63 7.83
CA LEU A 120 -3.54 16.88 7.93
C LEU A 120 -2.91 18.08 7.24
N LYS A 121 -1.80 17.90 6.49
CA LYS A 121 -1.21 18.99 5.71
C LYS A 121 -2.21 19.53 4.69
N PRO A 122 -2.23 20.85 4.44
CA PRO A 122 -3.17 21.44 3.49
C PRO A 122 -2.87 21.02 2.04
N LYS A 123 -1.60 20.81 1.71
CA LYS A 123 -1.12 20.43 0.37
C LYS A 123 0.28 19.83 0.40
N GLY A 124 0.73 19.33 -0.73
CA GLY A 124 2.07 18.82 -0.98
C GLY A 124 2.10 17.30 -1.12
N LEU A 125 3.30 16.73 -1.24
CA LEU A 125 3.51 15.31 -1.52
C LEU A 125 4.05 14.58 -0.28
N VAL A 126 3.35 13.54 0.18
CA VAL A 126 3.85 12.62 1.22
C VAL A 126 4.04 11.23 0.60
N LEU A 127 5.23 10.67 0.78
CA LEU A 127 5.59 9.37 0.22
C LEU A 127 5.76 8.34 1.33
N VAL A 128 5.00 7.25 1.28
CA VAL A 128 5.21 6.07 2.14
C VAL A 128 5.90 5.00 1.31
N THR A 129 7.11 4.63 1.68
CA THR A 129 7.97 3.76 0.88
C THR A 129 8.40 2.51 1.65
N GLY A 130 8.98 1.55 0.93
CA GLY A 130 9.40 0.26 1.47
C GLY A 130 9.10 -0.88 0.49
N PRO A 131 9.66 -2.07 0.72
CA PRO A 131 9.42 -3.23 -0.13
C PRO A 131 7.95 -3.70 -0.11
N THR A 132 7.59 -4.63 -0.99
CA THR A 132 6.28 -5.29 -0.93
C THR A 132 6.07 -5.94 0.43
N GLY A 133 4.87 -5.75 1.01
CA GLY A 133 4.52 -6.31 2.31
C GLY A 133 5.13 -5.57 3.50
N SER A 134 5.62 -4.33 3.34
CA SER A 134 6.14 -3.49 4.43
C SER A 134 5.09 -2.64 5.15
N GLY A 135 3.79 -2.82 4.86
CA GLY A 135 2.72 -2.10 5.55
C GLY A 135 2.39 -0.70 4.99
N LYS A 136 2.87 -0.35 3.78
CA LYS A 136 2.63 0.96 3.14
C LYS A 136 1.13 1.26 2.98
N SER A 137 0.40 0.34 2.34
CA SER A 137 -1.03 0.48 2.09
C SER A 137 -1.81 0.62 3.40
N THR A 138 -1.43 -0.14 4.43
CA THR A 138 -2.03 -0.04 5.77
C THR A 138 -1.79 1.33 6.42
N THR A 139 -0.56 1.86 6.32
CA THR A 139 -0.23 3.20 6.83
C THR A 139 -1.03 4.28 6.09
N LEU A 140 -1.07 4.21 4.76
CA LEU A 140 -1.83 5.16 3.94
C LEU A 140 -3.33 5.08 4.20
N ALA A 141 -3.88 3.88 4.38
CA ALA A 141 -5.28 3.71 4.74
C ALA A 141 -5.58 4.33 6.12
N ALA A 142 -4.71 4.14 7.12
CA ALA A 142 -4.87 4.81 8.42
C ALA A 142 -4.76 6.35 8.30
N MET A 143 -3.87 6.87 7.44
CA MET A 143 -3.79 8.31 7.17
C MET A 143 -5.06 8.84 6.50
N ILE A 144 -5.58 8.14 5.48
CA ILE A 144 -6.84 8.51 4.79
C ILE A 144 -8.00 8.47 5.77
N ASP A 145 -8.08 7.44 6.62
CA ASP A 145 -9.14 7.33 7.61
C ASP A 145 -9.10 8.48 8.62
N HIS A 146 -7.90 8.86 9.07
CA HIS A 146 -7.70 10.01 9.93
C HIS A 146 -8.13 11.33 9.26
N ILE A 147 -7.80 11.54 7.98
CA ILE A 147 -8.27 12.70 7.21
C ILE A 147 -9.80 12.69 7.13
N ASN A 148 -10.39 11.54 6.82
CA ASN A 148 -11.83 11.33 6.66
C ASN A 148 -12.61 11.62 7.95
N GLU A 149 -12.02 11.35 9.11
CA GLU A 149 -12.61 11.69 10.41
C GLU A 149 -12.52 13.17 10.76
N ASN A 150 -11.45 13.84 10.33
CA ASN A 150 -11.08 15.16 10.86
C ASN A 150 -11.35 16.33 9.91
N ARG A 151 -11.48 16.10 8.60
CA ARG A 151 -11.68 17.15 7.58
C ARG A 151 -12.95 16.95 6.77
N SER A 152 -13.64 18.06 6.46
CA SER A 152 -14.82 18.09 5.59
C SER A 152 -14.40 18.46 4.17
N ILE A 153 -13.87 17.48 3.44
CA ILE A 153 -13.18 17.65 2.16
C ILE A 153 -13.49 16.51 1.20
N HIS A 154 -12.98 16.58 -0.02
CA HIS A 154 -13.06 15.52 -1.01
C HIS A 154 -11.74 14.73 -1.11
N ILE A 155 -11.81 13.42 -0.90
CA ILE A 155 -10.70 12.48 -1.01
C ILE A 155 -10.95 11.58 -2.23
N ILE A 156 -9.95 11.47 -3.12
CA ILE A 156 -9.95 10.51 -4.22
C ILE A 156 -8.79 9.53 -4.03
N THR A 157 -9.06 8.23 -4.04
CA THR A 157 -8.03 7.19 -4.07
C THR A 157 -8.00 6.52 -5.44
N ILE A 158 -6.81 6.19 -5.93
CA ILE A 158 -6.58 5.46 -7.18
C ILE A 158 -5.70 4.28 -6.84
N GLU A 159 -6.20 3.05 -6.96
CA GLU A 159 -5.57 1.85 -6.39
C GLU A 159 -5.59 0.66 -7.39
N ASP A 160 -4.71 -0.34 -7.17
CA ASP A 160 -4.58 -1.54 -8.01
C ASP A 160 -4.25 -2.79 -7.17
N PRO A 161 -5.24 -3.51 -6.63
CA PRO A 161 -6.64 -3.11 -6.46
C PRO A 161 -6.85 -2.27 -5.19
N ILE A 162 -8.10 -1.86 -4.92
CA ILE A 162 -8.46 -1.23 -3.65
C ILE A 162 -8.29 -2.22 -2.49
N GLU A 163 -7.43 -1.87 -1.51
CA GLU A 163 -7.13 -2.75 -0.38
C GLU A 163 -8.09 -2.59 0.80
N TYR A 164 -8.46 -1.35 1.13
CA TYR A 164 -9.32 -1.00 2.26
C TYR A 164 -10.50 -0.17 1.77
N LEU A 165 -11.68 -0.39 2.34
CA LEU A 165 -12.84 0.45 2.06
C LEU A 165 -12.90 1.60 3.06
N HIS A 166 -13.08 2.80 2.53
CA HIS A 166 -13.24 4.01 3.31
C HIS A 166 -14.67 4.52 3.20
N PRO A 167 -15.58 4.13 4.12
CA PRO A 167 -16.93 4.69 4.12
C PRO A 167 -16.85 6.21 4.36
N HIS A 168 -17.80 6.95 3.80
CA HIS A 168 -17.90 8.39 4.06
C HIS A 168 -18.05 8.65 5.56
N LYS A 169 -17.25 9.59 6.09
CA LYS A 169 -17.36 10.09 7.47
C LYS A 169 -17.59 11.60 7.43
N LYS A 170 -16.58 12.39 7.80
CA LYS A 170 -16.60 13.85 7.66
C LYS A 170 -16.20 14.25 6.24
N ALA A 171 -15.31 13.50 5.60
CA ALA A 171 -14.95 13.68 4.20
C ALA A 171 -15.84 12.83 3.28
N MET A 172 -15.93 13.27 2.02
CA MET A 172 -16.41 12.45 0.92
C MET A 172 -15.23 11.66 0.35
N VAL A 173 -15.41 10.37 0.09
CA VAL A 173 -14.33 9.47 -0.35
C VAL A 173 -14.75 8.73 -1.62
N GLU A 174 -14.08 8.99 -2.73
CA GLU A 174 -14.20 8.24 -3.98
C GLU A 174 -12.98 7.33 -4.13
N GLN A 175 -13.21 6.04 -4.40
CA GLN A 175 -12.12 5.08 -4.60
C GLN A 175 -12.22 4.49 -6.02
N ILE A 176 -11.16 4.66 -6.80
CA ILE A 176 -11.05 4.27 -8.20
C ILE A 176 -10.09 3.08 -8.30
N GLU A 177 -10.56 1.95 -8.83
CA GLU A 177 -9.76 0.75 -9.05
C GLU A 177 -9.28 0.65 -10.51
N LEU A 178 -7.98 0.39 -10.69
CA LEU A 178 -7.43 0.09 -12.00
C LEU A 178 -8.00 -1.21 -12.58
N GLY A 179 -8.22 -1.22 -13.89
CA GLY A 179 -8.83 -2.33 -14.62
C GLY A 179 -10.35 -2.34 -14.55
N ALA A 180 -10.96 -1.98 -13.42
CA ALA A 180 -12.41 -1.90 -13.26
C ALA A 180 -12.97 -0.52 -13.64
N ASP A 181 -12.42 0.55 -13.06
CA ASP A 181 -12.94 1.92 -13.20
C ASP A 181 -12.10 2.76 -14.18
N THR A 182 -10.81 2.44 -14.30
CA THR A 182 -9.85 3.17 -15.14
C THR A 182 -8.77 2.24 -15.71
N PRO A 183 -8.26 2.47 -16.93
CA PRO A 183 -7.19 1.65 -17.50
C PRO A 183 -5.79 1.94 -16.93
N SER A 184 -5.56 3.10 -16.31
CA SER A 184 -4.22 3.46 -15.78
C SER A 184 -4.26 4.53 -14.68
N PHE A 185 -3.21 4.55 -13.86
CA PHE A 185 -3.00 5.58 -12.83
C PHE A 185 -2.93 6.98 -13.42
N ALA A 186 -2.11 7.18 -14.46
CA ALA A 186 -1.95 8.48 -15.10
C ALA A 186 -3.26 9.06 -15.63
N LEU A 187 -4.10 8.23 -16.26
CA LEU A 187 -5.39 8.67 -16.78
C LEU A 187 -6.35 9.04 -15.66
N ALA A 188 -6.49 8.18 -14.64
CA ALA A 188 -7.34 8.46 -13.50
C ALA A 188 -6.91 9.73 -12.76
N LEU A 189 -5.61 9.90 -12.51
CA LEU A 189 -5.08 11.05 -11.81
C LEU A 189 -5.34 12.36 -12.58
N LYS A 190 -5.18 12.33 -13.90
CA LYS A 190 -5.47 13.49 -14.76
C LYS A 190 -6.95 13.92 -14.68
N TYR A 191 -7.88 12.97 -14.58
CA TYR A 191 -9.30 13.29 -14.42
C TYR A 191 -9.67 13.64 -12.98
N ALA A 192 -9.04 13.01 -12.00
CA ALA A 192 -9.20 13.30 -10.58
C ALA A 192 -8.98 14.78 -10.29
N MET A 193 -7.95 15.41 -10.89
CA MET A 193 -7.71 16.85 -10.75
C MET A 193 -8.85 17.77 -11.24
N ARG A 194 -9.86 17.24 -11.95
CA ARG A 194 -11.05 17.97 -12.42
C ARG A 194 -12.32 17.62 -11.64
N GLN A 195 -12.20 16.74 -10.65
CA GLN A 195 -13.30 16.29 -9.79
C GLN A 195 -13.33 17.05 -8.46
N ASP A 196 -12.67 18.22 -8.38
CA ASP A 196 -12.58 19.04 -7.17
C ASP A 196 -12.03 18.28 -5.93
N PRO A 197 -10.89 17.55 -6.03
CA PRO A 197 -10.31 16.87 -4.88
C PRO A 197 -9.52 17.82 -3.99
N ASP A 198 -9.49 17.56 -2.68
CA ASP A 198 -8.54 18.16 -1.76
C ASP A 198 -7.34 17.23 -1.50
N VAL A 199 -7.61 15.92 -1.43
CA VAL A 199 -6.62 14.87 -1.15
C VAL A 199 -6.68 13.81 -2.24
N ILE A 200 -5.52 13.41 -2.74
CA ILE A 200 -5.39 12.36 -3.75
C ILE A 200 -4.44 11.29 -3.24
N LEU A 201 -4.91 10.05 -3.11
CA LEU A 201 -4.08 8.87 -2.87
C LEU A 201 -3.80 8.18 -4.20
N ILE A 202 -2.52 7.97 -4.52
CA ILE A 202 -2.07 7.19 -5.66
C ILE A 202 -1.41 5.93 -5.11
N GLY A 203 -1.99 4.76 -5.39
CA GLY A 203 -1.55 3.48 -4.84
C GLY A 203 -0.06 3.26 -5.03
N GLU A 204 0.48 3.59 -6.21
CA GLU A 204 1.92 3.64 -6.45
C GLU A 204 2.31 4.51 -7.64
N MET A 205 3.55 4.98 -7.60
CA MET A 205 4.16 5.76 -8.68
C MET A 205 5.22 4.92 -9.41
N ARG A 206 4.81 4.20 -10.45
CA ARG A 206 5.70 3.33 -11.24
C ARG A 206 6.35 4.03 -12.44
N ASP A 207 5.54 4.75 -13.20
CA ASP A 207 5.92 5.37 -14.47
C ASP A 207 6.11 6.88 -14.37
N LEU A 208 6.76 7.43 -15.40
CA LEU A 208 7.09 8.85 -15.54
C LEU A 208 5.84 9.72 -15.48
N GLU A 209 4.77 9.34 -16.19
CA GLU A 209 3.56 10.16 -16.34
C GLU A 209 2.81 10.31 -15.01
N THR A 210 2.69 9.21 -14.27
CA THR A 210 2.09 9.19 -12.94
C THR A 210 2.90 10.04 -11.95
N ILE A 211 4.23 9.90 -11.93
CA ILE A 211 5.10 10.71 -11.07
C ILE A 211 4.99 12.20 -11.40
N ALA A 212 5.04 12.56 -12.69
CA ALA A 212 4.96 13.95 -13.13
C ALA A 212 3.63 14.60 -12.73
N THR A 213 2.54 13.86 -12.90
CA THR A 213 1.20 14.36 -12.59
C THR A 213 0.98 14.43 -11.07
N ALA A 214 1.52 13.50 -10.28
CA ALA A 214 1.49 13.54 -8.82
C ALA A 214 2.22 14.78 -8.26
N ILE A 215 3.43 15.04 -8.76
CA ILE A 215 4.21 16.24 -8.39
C ILE A 215 3.46 17.51 -8.78
N THR A 216 2.85 17.53 -9.96
CA THR A 216 2.05 18.68 -10.44
C THR A 216 0.83 18.90 -9.55
N ALA A 217 0.08 17.85 -9.19
CA ALA A 217 -1.07 17.95 -8.29
C ALA A 217 -0.67 18.49 -6.90
N ALA A 218 0.45 18.01 -6.36
CA ALA A 218 1.00 18.49 -5.09
C ALA A 218 1.42 19.98 -5.17
N GLU A 219 2.00 20.40 -6.30
CA GLU A 219 2.38 21.80 -6.56
C GLU A 219 1.15 22.72 -6.68
N THR A 220 0.08 22.24 -7.33
CA THR A 220 -1.16 23.01 -7.59
C THR A 220 -2.12 23.10 -6.42
N GLY A 221 -1.76 22.59 -5.24
CA GLY A 221 -2.51 22.83 -4.02
C GLY A 221 -3.20 21.62 -3.40
N HIS A 222 -3.02 20.42 -3.97
CA HIS A 222 -3.59 19.19 -3.44
C HIS A 222 -2.64 18.56 -2.42
N LEU A 223 -3.17 17.84 -1.44
CA LEU A 223 -2.37 16.89 -0.67
C LEU A 223 -2.34 15.56 -1.43
N VAL A 224 -1.15 15.15 -1.86
CA VAL A 224 -0.94 13.89 -2.59
C VAL A 224 -0.23 12.91 -1.68
N LEU A 225 -0.84 11.74 -1.50
CA LEU A 225 -0.25 10.60 -0.80
C LEU A 225 0.09 9.52 -1.82
N SER A 226 1.28 8.93 -1.76
CA SER A 226 1.66 7.88 -2.69
C SER A 226 2.70 6.92 -2.15
N THR A 227 2.90 5.80 -2.84
CA THR A 227 3.99 4.86 -2.54
C THR A 227 5.07 4.77 -3.62
N LEU A 228 6.27 4.38 -3.19
CA LEU A 228 7.36 3.83 -4.01
C LEU A 228 7.94 2.60 -3.30
N HIS A 229 8.65 1.75 -4.04
CA HIS A 229 9.27 0.51 -3.51
C HIS A 229 10.73 0.68 -3.06
N THR A 230 11.15 1.91 -2.79
CA THR A 230 12.49 2.27 -2.31
C THR A 230 12.62 2.04 -0.80
N ARG A 231 13.85 1.86 -0.31
CA ARG A 231 14.10 1.45 1.08
C ARG A 231 14.41 2.60 2.04
N ASP A 232 14.82 3.75 1.51
CA ASP A 232 15.24 4.91 2.28
C ASP A 232 14.89 6.21 1.53
N ALA A 233 14.98 7.34 2.24
CA ALA A 233 14.64 8.65 1.71
C ALA A 233 15.56 9.12 0.56
N PRO A 234 16.90 8.99 0.64
CA PRO A 234 17.79 9.30 -0.49
C PRO A 234 17.44 8.54 -1.77
N GLN A 235 17.23 7.22 -1.68
CA GLN A 235 16.88 6.37 -2.81
C GLN A 235 15.51 6.74 -3.36
N THR A 236 14.55 7.09 -2.49
CA THR A 236 13.22 7.56 -2.88
C THR A 236 13.31 8.82 -3.76
N VAL A 237 14.09 9.82 -3.34
CA VAL A 237 14.31 11.05 -4.11
C VAL A 237 14.96 10.75 -5.46
N ASN A 238 16.02 9.93 -5.48
CA ASN A 238 16.70 9.57 -6.72
C ASN A 238 15.76 8.81 -7.66
N ARG A 239 15.02 7.81 -7.16
CA ARG A 239 14.07 7.02 -7.97
C ARG A 239 12.98 7.90 -8.59
N ALA A 240 12.46 8.88 -7.86
CA ALA A 240 11.47 9.80 -8.37
C ALA A 240 12.01 10.71 -9.50
N ILE A 241 13.33 10.93 -9.57
CA ILE A 241 13.98 11.78 -10.58
C ILE A 241 14.52 10.94 -11.76
N ASP A 242 15.12 9.79 -11.48
CA ASP A 242 15.88 8.99 -12.46
C ASP A 242 15.00 8.31 -13.50
N VAL A 243 13.67 8.26 -13.29
CA VAL A 243 12.71 7.82 -14.33
C VAL A 243 12.64 8.80 -15.50
N PHE A 244 13.02 10.06 -15.29
CA PHE A 244 12.92 11.11 -16.30
C PHE A 244 14.17 11.17 -17.18
N PRO A 245 14.02 11.51 -18.47
CA PRO A 245 15.14 11.85 -19.33
C PRO A 245 16.01 12.96 -18.74
N ALA A 246 17.33 12.91 -18.96
CA ALA A 246 18.31 13.82 -18.35
C ALA A 246 17.96 15.31 -18.49
N HIS A 247 17.36 15.72 -19.60
CA HIS A 247 16.96 17.11 -19.85
C HIS A 247 15.79 17.60 -18.97
N GLN A 248 14.97 16.69 -18.43
CA GLN A 248 13.84 17.01 -17.54
C GLN A 248 14.18 16.87 -16.05
N GLN A 249 15.23 16.11 -15.71
CA GLN A 249 15.57 15.80 -14.31
C GLN A 249 15.80 17.05 -13.45
N THR A 250 16.41 18.10 -14.00
CA THR A 250 16.62 19.37 -13.27
C THR A 250 15.30 20.01 -12.89
N GLN A 251 14.33 20.06 -13.80
CA GLN A 251 13.00 20.63 -13.54
C GLN A 251 12.27 19.81 -12.48
N ILE A 252 12.20 18.49 -12.66
CA ILE A 252 11.52 17.58 -11.72
C ILE A 252 12.12 17.68 -10.32
N ARG A 253 13.45 17.77 -10.22
CA ARG A 253 14.15 17.95 -8.95
C ARG A 253 13.72 19.23 -8.22
N VAL A 254 13.55 20.34 -8.94
CA VAL A 254 13.08 21.61 -8.38
C VAL A 254 11.62 21.52 -7.92
N GLN A 255 10.76 20.91 -8.73
CA GLN A 255 9.34 20.71 -8.38
C GLN A 255 9.18 19.77 -7.19
N LEU A 256 9.89 18.65 -7.18
CA LEU A 256 9.88 17.70 -6.06
C LEU A 256 10.34 18.36 -4.76
N ALA A 257 11.44 19.10 -4.80
CA ALA A 257 11.94 19.80 -3.62
C ALA A 257 10.97 20.85 -3.06
N SER A 258 10.10 21.41 -3.92
CA SER A 258 9.13 22.44 -3.53
C SER A 258 7.80 21.85 -3.06
N SER A 259 7.41 20.69 -3.59
CA SER A 259 6.13 20.03 -3.32
C SER A 259 6.21 18.99 -2.19
N LEU A 260 7.35 18.32 -2.01
CA LEU A 260 7.54 17.28 -0.99
C LEU A 260 7.28 17.83 0.42
N GLN A 261 6.54 17.07 1.22
CA GLN A 261 6.33 17.32 2.65
C GLN A 261 7.16 16.34 3.49
N ALA A 262 7.09 15.04 3.16
CA ALA A 262 7.81 14.01 3.88
C ALA A 262 8.01 12.72 3.07
N ILE A 263 8.99 11.93 3.48
CA ILE A 263 9.19 10.54 3.05
C ILE A 263 9.23 9.66 4.30
N ILE A 264 8.43 8.59 4.31
CA ILE A 264 8.31 7.61 5.39
C ILE A 264 8.71 6.25 4.81
N ALA A 265 9.94 5.82 5.02
CA ALA A 265 10.42 4.50 4.59
C ALA A 265 10.14 3.46 5.67
N GLN A 266 9.47 2.36 5.32
CA GLN A 266 8.98 1.37 6.27
C GLN A 266 9.53 -0.04 6.01
N THR A 267 9.78 -0.78 7.08
CA THR A 267 9.99 -2.24 7.05
C THR A 267 9.25 -2.89 8.20
N LEU A 268 8.71 -4.10 7.99
CA LEU A 268 8.07 -4.88 9.04
C LEU A 268 9.03 -5.90 9.64
N LEU A 269 9.02 -6.02 10.96
CA LEU A 269 9.74 -7.04 11.73
C LEU A 269 8.73 -7.92 12.49
N PRO A 270 8.99 -9.23 12.64
CA PRO A 270 8.18 -10.07 13.50
C PRO A 270 8.28 -9.59 14.96
N ARG A 271 7.14 -9.53 15.65
CA ARG A 271 7.12 -9.20 17.07
C ARG A 271 7.61 -10.39 17.90
N LYS A 272 8.33 -10.11 18.97
CA LYS A 272 8.85 -11.10 19.92
C LYS A 272 7.72 -11.87 20.62
N ASP A 273 6.57 -11.23 20.84
CA ASP A 273 5.37 -11.83 21.43
C ASP A 273 4.61 -12.79 20.49
N GLY A 274 5.04 -12.93 19.24
CA GLY A 274 4.39 -13.76 18.22
C GLY A 274 3.07 -13.18 17.69
N LYS A 275 2.64 -12.00 18.17
CA LYS A 275 1.36 -11.37 17.79
C LYS A 275 1.52 -10.48 16.55
N GLY A 276 2.01 -11.07 15.46
CA GLY A 276 2.14 -10.40 14.18
C GLY A 276 3.46 -9.63 14.00
N ARG A 277 3.37 -8.43 13.45
CA ARG A 277 4.54 -7.66 12.98
C ARG A 277 4.46 -6.21 13.47
N VAL A 278 5.61 -5.56 13.63
CA VAL A 278 5.75 -4.14 13.96
C VAL A 278 6.54 -3.42 12.87
N ALA A 279 6.21 -2.16 12.60
CA ALA A 279 6.92 -1.34 11.63
C ALA A 279 8.10 -0.61 12.27
N ALA A 280 9.28 -0.72 11.66
CA ALA A 280 10.37 0.23 11.83
C ALA A 280 10.31 1.26 10.70
N VAL A 281 10.54 2.54 11.04
CA VAL A 281 10.37 3.64 10.09
C VAL A 281 11.55 4.60 10.07
N GLU A 282 11.93 5.01 8.87
CA GLU A 282 12.75 6.18 8.60
C GLU A 282 11.84 7.32 8.16
N ILE A 283 12.02 8.52 8.72
CA ILE A 283 11.20 9.70 8.45
C ILE A 283 12.11 10.86 8.05
N LEU A 284 11.95 11.33 6.81
CA LEU A 284 12.51 12.58 6.31
C LEU A 284 11.41 13.63 6.22
N ILE A 285 11.60 14.79 6.85
CA ILE A 285 10.72 15.96 6.70
C ILE A 285 11.38 16.97 5.75
N ASN A 286 10.64 17.48 4.78
CA ASN A 286 11.19 18.41 3.78
C ASN A 286 11.31 19.84 4.33
N THR A 287 12.31 20.09 5.16
CA THR A 287 12.68 21.44 5.61
C THR A 287 13.30 22.25 4.47
N THR A 288 13.48 23.57 4.66
CA THR A 288 14.17 24.43 3.68
C THR A 288 15.57 23.91 3.33
N ALA A 289 16.29 23.35 4.31
CA ALA A 289 17.62 22.79 4.10
C ALA A 289 17.56 21.48 3.29
N VAL A 290 16.63 20.58 3.61
CA VAL A 290 16.38 19.35 2.83
C VAL A 290 15.98 19.69 1.39
N ALA A 291 15.07 20.64 1.20
CA ALA A 291 14.67 21.11 -0.12
C ALA A 291 15.85 21.67 -0.93
N ASN A 292 16.77 22.41 -0.30
CA ASN A 292 18.00 22.90 -0.94
C ASN A 292 18.92 21.74 -1.38
N VAL A 293 19.06 20.71 -0.54
CA VAL A 293 19.86 19.50 -0.83
C VAL A 293 19.28 18.74 -2.02
N ILE A 294 17.95 18.56 -2.05
CA ILE A 294 17.25 17.95 -3.17
C ILE A 294 17.47 18.78 -4.45
N ARG A 295 17.22 20.10 -4.41
CA ARG A 295 17.43 21.02 -5.56
C ARG A 295 18.86 20.97 -6.11
N SER A 296 19.84 20.85 -5.22
CA SER A 296 21.26 20.81 -5.60
C SER A 296 21.75 19.44 -6.08
N GLY A 297 20.86 18.44 -6.12
CA GLY A 297 21.18 17.08 -6.55
C GLY A 297 22.09 16.31 -5.60
N LYS A 298 22.07 16.66 -4.32
CA LYS A 298 22.92 16.05 -3.29
C LYS A 298 22.12 15.11 -2.37
N ALA A 299 21.18 14.35 -2.93
CA ALA A 299 20.27 13.48 -2.16
C ALA A 299 20.99 12.48 -1.24
N HIS A 300 22.21 12.06 -1.58
CA HIS A 300 23.06 11.23 -0.72
C HIS A 300 23.39 11.87 0.64
N GLN A 301 23.31 13.20 0.78
CA GLN A 301 23.55 13.92 2.03
C GLN A 301 22.33 13.91 2.96
N LEU A 302 21.14 13.52 2.48
CA LEU A 302 19.90 13.57 3.27
C LEU A 302 19.96 12.74 4.55
N HIS A 303 20.74 11.66 4.57
CA HIS A 303 20.97 10.87 5.77
C HIS A 303 21.53 11.71 6.93
N THR A 304 22.52 12.57 6.68
CA THR A 304 23.10 13.44 7.70
C THR A 304 22.10 14.49 8.21
N TYR A 305 21.21 14.98 7.34
CA TYR A 305 20.14 15.89 7.74
C TYR A 305 19.10 15.18 8.61
N MET A 306 18.78 13.92 8.34
CA MET A 306 17.89 13.13 9.20
C MET A 306 18.51 12.89 10.58
N GLN A 307 19.81 12.52 10.63
CA GLN A 307 20.54 12.30 11.88
C GLN A 307 20.52 13.52 12.83
N THR A 308 20.56 14.73 12.27
CA THR A 308 20.56 15.98 13.03
C THR A 308 19.17 16.65 13.10
N GLY A 309 18.17 16.00 12.51
CA GLY A 309 16.83 16.55 12.27
C GLY A 309 15.76 16.12 13.27
N ALA A 310 16.14 15.48 14.37
CA ALA A 310 15.20 14.96 15.37
C ALA A 310 14.20 16.01 15.90
N GLN A 311 14.62 17.28 16.01
CA GLN A 311 13.74 18.40 16.39
C GLN A 311 12.57 18.64 15.43
N TYR A 312 12.68 18.20 14.18
CA TYR A 312 11.61 18.23 13.18
C TYR A 312 10.81 16.92 13.13
N GLY A 313 11.10 15.98 14.04
CA GLY A 313 10.54 14.64 14.04
C GLY A 313 11.15 13.71 12.98
N MET A 314 12.30 14.07 12.41
CA MET A 314 13.04 13.15 11.54
C MET A 314 13.61 12.00 12.34
N LYS A 315 13.74 10.85 11.68
CA LYS A 315 14.25 9.63 12.28
C LYS A 315 14.96 8.79 11.24
N ILE A 316 16.15 8.27 11.54
CA ILE A 316 16.81 7.29 10.67
C ILE A 316 16.36 5.88 11.00
N MET A 317 16.44 4.97 10.01
CA MET A 317 16.01 3.57 10.19
C MET A 317 16.72 2.88 11.36
N ASP A 318 18.03 3.09 11.51
CA ASP A 318 18.85 2.49 12.57
C ASP A 318 18.33 2.85 13.97
N ASP A 319 17.90 4.09 14.19
CA ASP A 319 17.39 4.54 15.48
C ASP A 319 16.01 3.93 15.75
N SER A 320 15.16 3.82 14.72
CA SER A 320 13.89 3.10 14.86
C SER A 320 14.07 1.63 15.21
N LEU A 321 15.07 0.96 14.63
CA LEU A 321 15.39 -0.42 14.94
C LEU A 321 15.95 -0.56 16.37
N LYS A 322 16.83 0.35 16.78
CA LYS A 322 17.39 0.38 18.15
C LYS A 322 16.31 0.58 19.21
N GLU A 323 15.35 1.48 18.98
CA GLU A 323 14.23 1.70 19.90
C GLU A 323 13.38 0.43 20.07
N LEU A 324 12.99 -0.21 18.95
CA LEU A 324 12.21 -1.46 19.01
C LEU A 324 12.96 -2.60 19.74
N MET A 325 14.29 -2.63 19.67
CA MET A 325 15.13 -3.56 20.43
C MET A 325 15.18 -3.20 21.92
N GLN A 326 15.36 -1.92 22.25
CA GLN A 326 15.43 -1.42 23.63
C GLN A 326 14.10 -1.60 24.37
N GLU A 327 12.98 -1.48 23.66
CA GLU A 327 11.63 -1.71 24.17
C GLU A 327 11.26 -3.22 24.23
N ASP A 328 12.19 -4.12 23.87
CA ASP A 328 12.01 -5.58 23.84
C ASP A 328 10.85 -6.06 22.94
N ILE A 329 10.50 -5.28 21.90
CA ILE A 329 9.40 -5.60 20.98
C ILE A 329 9.84 -6.61 19.91
N VAL A 330 11.11 -6.57 19.50
CA VAL A 330 11.68 -7.42 18.45
C VAL A 330 12.95 -8.13 18.94
N PHE A 331 13.24 -9.30 18.39
CA PHE A 331 14.50 -9.98 18.66
C PHE A 331 15.70 -9.16 18.13
N PRO A 332 16.79 -9.02 18.90
CA PRO A 332 18.00 -8.33 18.44
C PRO A 332 18.54 -8.85 17.12
N GLU A 333 18.51 -10.17 16.88
CA GLU A 333 19.02 -10.74 15.63
C GLU A 333 18.23 -10.26 14.41
N GLU A 334 16.90 -10.18 14.53
CA GLU A 334 16.00 -9.71 13.47
C GLU A 334 16.24 -8.23 13.14
N ALA A 335 16.37 -7.38 14.17
CA ALA A 335 16.63 -5.97 13.97
C ALA A 335 18.03 -5.72 13.37
N LEU A 336 19.07 -6.38 13.90
CA LEU A 336 20.44 -6.27 13.38
C LEU A 336 20.55 -6.75 11.93
N GLY A 337 19.77 -7.74 11.52
CA GLY A 337 19.71 -8.21 10.12
C GLY A 337 19.15 -7.18 9.14
N ARG A 338 18.49 -6.12 9.61
CA ARG A 338 17.89 -5.06 8.80
C ARG A 338 18.69 -3.75 8.77
N ILE A 339 19.73 -3.62 9.60
CA ILE A 339 20.56 -2.41 9.68
C ILE A 339 21.48 -2.32 8.45
N ASN A 340 21.44 -1.17 7.78
CA ASN A 340 22.37 -0.86 6.69
C ASN A 340 23.70 -0.36 7.27
N GLY A 341 24.59 -1.28 7.64
CA GLY A 341 25.96 -0.97 8.03
C GLY A 341 26.29 -1.31 9.49
N MET A 342 26.92 -2.46 9.70
CA MET A 342 27.37 -2.99 11.01
C MET A 342 28.30 -2.06 11.84
N LYS A 343 28.75 -0.92 11.30
CA LYS A 343 29.73 -0.05 11.97
C LYS A 343 29.11 0.94 12.99
N SER A 344 27.82 1.25 12.88
CA SER A 344 27.09 2.19 13.76
C SER A 344 26.78 1.62 15.16
N PHE A 345 26.85 0.30 15.33
CA PHE A 345 26.32 -0.36 16.53
C PHE A 345 27.35 -0.67 17.63
N ARG A 346 28.66 -0.60 17.34
CA ARG A 346 29.70 -0.96 18.33
C ARG A 346 30.06 0.17 19.30
N SER A 347 29.33 1.27 19.27
CA SER A 347 29.56 2.44 20.11
C SER A 347 28.22 2.95 20.65
N GLY A 348 27.82 2.43 21.81
CA GLY A 348 26.58 2.78 22.50
C GLY A 348 26.27 1.75 23.56
#